data_AF-P95848-F1
#
_entry.id   AF-P95848-F1
#
_cell.length_a   1.000
_cell.length_b   1.000
_cell.length_c   1.000
_cell.angle_alpha   90.00
_cell.angle_beta   90.00
_cell.angle_gamma   90.00
#
_symmetry.space_group_name_H-M   'P 1'
#
loop_
_entity.id
_entity.type
_entity.pdbx_description
1 polymer ?
#
loop_
_entity_poly.entity_id
_entity_poly.type
_entity_poly.pdbx_seq_one_letter_code
_entity_poly.pdbx_strand_id
1 'polypeptide(L)' 'MATTSLDLAKVRNIGIMAHIDAGKTTTTERI' A
#
# COMPACT_ATOMS: atom_id res chain seq x y z
N MET A 1 -23.81 8.87 -10.81
CA MET A 1 -22.39 8.45 -10.72
C MET A 1 -21.68 9.41 -9.79
N ALA A 2 -21.12 8.95 -8.68
CA ALA A 2 -20.36 9.82 -7.78
C ALA A 2 -18.97 10.07 -8.37
N THR A 3 -18.61 11.33 -8.61
CA THR A 3 -17.28 11.77 -9.04
C THR A 3 -16.40 12.00 -7.81
N THR A 4 -15.77 10.95 -7.30
CA THR A 4 -14.71 11.08 -6.30
C THR A 4 -13.43 11.51 -6.99
N SER A 5 -13.11 12.81 -6.93
CA SER A 5 -11.78 13.30 -7.32
C SER A 5 -10.78 12.95 -6.22
N LEU A 6 -9.86 12.03 -6.51
CA LEU A 6 -8.74 11.72 -5.62
C LEU A 6 -7.63 12.73 -5.86
N ASP A 7 -7.26 13.47 -4.81
CA ASP A 7 -6.13 14.38 -4.83
C ASP A 7 -4.82 13.59 -4.99
N LEU A 8 -4.12 13.84 -6.11
CA LEU A 8 -2.87 13.15 -6.44
C LEU A 8 -1.79 13.35 -5.36
N ALA A 9 -1.80 14.48 -4.65
CA ALA A 9 -0.86 14.76 -3.57
C ALA A 9 -1.02 13.80 -2.37
N LYS A 10 -2.16 13.12 -2.25
CA LYS A 10 -2.46 12.18 -1.16
C LYS A 10 -2.18 10.72 -1.50
N VAL A 11 -1.92 10.40 -2.77
CA VAL A 11 -1.64 9.02 -3.21
C VAL A 11 -0.22 8.62 -2.80
N ARG A 12 -0.04 7.35 -2.38
CA ARG A 12 1.26 6.78 -2.00
C ARG A 12 1.44 5.43 -2.68
N ASN A 13 2.27 5.39 -3.72
CA ASN A 13 2.62 4.17 -4.43
C ASN A 13 3.78 3.49 -3.67
N ILE A 14 3.46 2.56 -2.77
CA ILE A 14 4.44 1.85 -1.94
C ILE A 14 4.40 0.34 -2.18
N GLY A 15 5.54 -0.31 -1.97
CA GLY A 15 5.67 -1.75 -1.98
C GLY A 15 6.55 -2.21 -0.83
N ILE A 16 6.19 -3.34 -0.22
CA ILE A 16 6.97 -3.96 0.84
C ILE A 16 7.87 -5.02 0.19
N MET A 17 9.17 -4.76 0.18
CA MET A 17 10.20 -5.74 -0.20
C MET A 17 10.87 -6.26 1.06
N ALA A 18 11.00 -7.58 1.16
CA ALA A 18 11.65 -8.22 2.29
C ALA A 18 12.38 -9.49 1.83
N HIS A 19 13.38 -9.91 2.62
CA HIS A 19 14.00 -11.22 2.47
C HIS A 19 12.98 -12.35 2.70
N ILE A 20 13.34 -13.58 2.29
CA ILE A 20 12.51 -14.77 2.58
C ILE A 20 12.31 -14.87 4.10
N ASP A 21 11.08 -15.19 4.51
CA ASP A 21 10.64 -15.30 5.91
C ASP A 21 10.76 -14.04 6.78
N ALA A 22 11.02 -12.86 6.19
CA ALA A 22 11.07 -11.58 6.92
C ALA A 22 9.68 -10.93 7.12
N GLY A 23 8.60 -11.67 6.91
CA GLY A 23 7.25 -11.21 7.24
C GLY A 23 6.59 -10.28 6.21
N LYS A 24 7.03 -10.25 4.95
CA LYS A 24 6.42 -9.41 3.88
C LYS A 24 4.89 -9.48 3.86
N THR A 25 4.33 -10.69 3.86
CA THR A 25 2.88 -10.91 3.79
C THR A 25 2.18 -10.42 5.05
N THR A 26 2.69 -10.80 6.23
CA THR A 26 2.12 -10.42 7.53
C THR A 26 2.12 -8.91 7.75
N THR A 27 3.13 -8.20 7.25
CA THR A 27 3.18 -6.74 7.31
C THR A 27 2.19 -6.12 6.33
N THR A 28 2.07 -6.62 5.10
CA THR A 28 1.07 -6.14 4.12
C THR A 28 -0.36 -6.33 4.61
N GLU A 29 -0.67 -7.42 5.31
CA GLU A 29 -2.02 -7.70 5.84
C GLU A 29 -2.42 -6.78 7.00
N ARG A 30 -1.44 -6.15 7.67
CA ARG A 30 -1.64 -5.32 8.88
C ARG A 30 -1.50 -3.82 8.63
N ILE A 31 -1.14 -3.43 7.41
CA ILE A 31 -1.08 -2.03 6.94
C ILE A 31 -2.41 -1.69 6.25
#